data_AF-X1Q4Y0-F1
#
_entry.id   AF-X1Q4Y0-F1
#
_cell.length_a   1.000
_cell.length_b   1.000
_cell.length_c   1.000
_cell.angle_alpha   90.00
_cell.angle_beta   90.00
_cell.angle_gamma   90.00
#
_symmetry.space_group_name_H-M   'P 1'
#
loop_
_entity.id
_entity.type
_entity.pdbx_description
1 polymer ?
#
loop_
_entity_poly.entity_id
_entity_poly.type
_entity_poly.pdbx_seq_one_letter_code
_entity_poly.pdbx_strand_id
1 'polypeptide(L)'
;MKKKEIIVKILKQIRFKNAVIKKVNVLTEENWQALNFSKKINIRKLASRIGIENLEDLWKLKKALIKESQSSKEFKSAEIERAENNIRKTLQERPPVSLKDLAVNGKDLIVLGYSEGKKMGQILKELLNLVLEKPALNQKKILLTWAREKSPYNRQPG
;
A
#
# COMPACT_ATOMS: atom_id res chain seq x y z
N MET A 1 -19.70 8.22 17.59
CA MET A 1 -19.06 6.93 17.24
C MET A 1 -18.48 7.02 15.84
N LYS A 2 -17.23 6.60 15.66
CA LYS A 2 -16.59 6.57 14.32
C LYS A 2 -17.22 5.45 13.49
N LYS A 3 -17.38 5.63 12.16
CA LYS A 3 -17.95 4.63 11.21
C LYS A 3 -17.43 3.20 11.46
N LYS A 4 -16.13 3.07 11.72
CA LYS A 4 -15.45 1.80 12.04
C LYS A 4 -16.03 1.10 13.28
N GLU A 5 -16.32 1.84 14.34
CA GLU A 5 -16.85 1.28 15.60
C GLU A 5 -18.24 0.65 15.40
N ILE A 6 -19.07 1.30 14.57
CA ILE A 6 -20.41 0.82 14.21
C ILE A 6 -20.31 -0.50 13.41
N ILE A 7 -19.47 -0.52 12.37
CA ILE A 7 -19.27 -1.71 11.54
C ILE A 7 -18.78 -2.90 12.37
N VAL A 8 -17.77 -2.69 13.22
CA VAL A 8 -17.26 -3.74 14.10
C VAL A 8 -18.33 -4.26 15.06
N LYS A 9 -19.12 -3.36 15.65
CA LYS A 9 -20.20 -3.73 16.57
C LYS A 9 -21.24 -4.60 15.88
N ILE A 10 -21.72 -4.20 14.71
CA ILE A 10 -22.72 -4.95 13.91
C ILE A 10 -22.17 -6.33 13.53
N LEU A 11 -20.97 -6.40 12.96
CA LEU A 11 -20.40 -7.67 12.51
C LEU A 11 -20.16 -8.65 13.68
N LYS A 12 -19.79 -8.15 14.86
CA LYS A 12 -19.68 -8.97 16.07
C LYS A 12 -21.04 -9.46 16.56
N GLN A 13 -22.08 -8.64 16.51
CA GLN A 13 -23.44 -9.05 16.87
C GLN A 13 -23.97 -10.17 15.98
N ILE A 14 -23.64 -10.15 14.68
CA ILE A 14 -23.98 -11.20 13.71
C ILE A 14 -23.00 -12.40 13.78
N ARG A 15 -22.04 -12.40 14.73
CA ARG A 15 -21.08 -13.51 15.00
C ARG A 15 -20.14 -13.83 13.83
N PHE A 16 -19.76 -12.84 13.02
CA PHE A 16 -18.72 -13.05 12.01
C PHE A 16 -17.35 -13.38 12.64
N LYS A 17 -16.57 -14.20 11.94
CA LYS A 17 -15.18 -14.51 12.34
C LYS A 17 -14.34 -13.22 12.42
N ASN A 18 -13.46 -13.12 13.41
CA ASN A 18 -12.58 -11.96 13.61
C ASN A 18 -11.73 -11.62 12.38
N ALA A 19 -11.33 -12.62 11.58
CA ALA A 19 -10.61 -12.43 10.33
C ALA A 19 -11.43 -11.60 9.31
N VAL A 20 -12.74 -11.87 9.21
CA VAL A 20 -13.65 -11.11 8.33
C VAL A 20 -13.80 -9.68 8.83
N ILE A 21 -13.98 -9.50 10.14
CA ILE A 21 -14.10 -8.16 10.75
C ILE A 21 -12.84 -7.33 10.48
N LYS A 22 -11.65 -7.92 10.66
CA LYS A 22 -10.37 -7.26 10.37
C LYS A 22 -10.28 -6.83 8.91
N LYS A 23 -10.64 -7.73 7.99
CA LYS A 23 -10.65 -7.45 6.55
C LYS A 23 -11.62 -6.32 6.19
N VAL A 24 -12.88 -6.41 6.63
CA VAL A 24 -13.89 -5.38 6.35
C VAL A 24 -13.42 -4.02 6.87
N ASN A 25 -12.88 -3.96 8.09
CA ASN A 25 -12.34 -2.72 8.64
C ASN A 25 -11.30 -2.08 7.72
N VAL A 26 -10.30 -2.86 7.29
CA VAL A 26 -9.25 -2.38 6.38
C VAL A 26 -9.85 -1.86 5.07
N LEU A 27 -10.79 -2.59 4.47
CA LEU A 27 -11.42 -2.19 3.21
C LEU A 27 -12.29 -0.92 3.35
N THR A 28 -12.92 -0.72 4.51
CA THR A 28 -13.84 0.40 4.74
C THR A 28 -13.14 1.73 5.07
N GLU A 29 -11.84 1.70 5.37
CA GLU A 29 -11.01 2.88 5.62
C GLU A 29 -10.56 3.57 4.32
N GLU A 30 -10.63 2.87 3.18
CA GLU A 30 -10.21 3.42 1.90
C GLU A 30 -11.23 4.42 1.31
N ASN A 31 -10.71 5.43 0.60
CA ASN A 31 -11.53 6.34 -0.18
C ASN A 31 -11.93 5.69 -1.51
N TRP A 32 -13.08 5.02 -1.54
CA TRP A 32 -13.59 4.26 -2.68
C TRP A 32 -13.72 5.05 -3.98
N GLN A 33 -13.99 6.36 -3.89
CA GLN A 33 -14.08 7.23 -5.06
C GLN A 33 -12.69 7.54 -5.65
N ALA A 34 -11.69 7.72 -4.80
CA ALA A 34 -10.32 7.99 -5.20
C ALA A 34 -9.52 6.75 -5.64
N LEU A 35 -10.06 5.54 -5.42
CA LEU A 35 -9.41 4.30 -5.85
C LEU A 35 -9.27 4.25 -7.37
N ASN A 36 -8.02 4.15 -7.85
CA ASN A 36 -7.68 4.16 -9.26
C ASN A 36 -6.66 3.05 -9.59
N PHE A 37 -7.07 2.10 -10.43
CA PHE A 37 -6.28 0.92 -10.83
C PHE A 37 -5.62 1.06 -12.21
N SER A 38 -5.71 2.23 -12.84
CA SER A 38 -5.12 2.49 -14.16
C SER A 38 -3.59 2.51 -14.17
N LYS A 39 -2.95 2.72 -13.02
CA LYS A 39 -1.49 2.73 -12.86
C LYS A 39 -1.05 1.77 -11.75
N LYS A 40 0.00 0.97 -12.01
CA LYS A 40 0.56 0.02 -11.03
C LYS A 40 1.04 0.66 -9.73
N ILE A 41 1.54 1.91 -9.77
CA ILE A 41 1.95 2.65 -8.56
C ILE A 41 0.80 2.78 -7.55
N ASN A 42 -0.41 3.05 -8.03
CA ASN A 42 -1.59 3.18 -7.16
C ASN A 42 -1.95 1.84 -6.53
N ILE A 43 -1.83 0.76 -7.31
CA ILE A 43 -2.07 -0.62 -6.85
C ILE A 43 -1.07 -1.00 -5.76
N ARG A 44 0.23 -0.71 -5.95
CA ARG A 44 1.25 -0.96 -4.92
C ARG A 44 1.00 -0.13 -3.66
N LYS A 45 0.73 1.17 -3.80
CA LYS A 45 0.40 2.04 -2.67
C LYS A 45 -0.84 1.55 -1.92
N LEU A 46 -1.85 1.07 -2.64
CA LEU A 46 -3.05 0.47 -2.05
C LEU A 46 -2.73 -0.83 -1.31
N ALA A 47 -2.04 -1.77 -1.98
CA ALA A 47 -1.60 -3.04 -1.39
C ALA A 47 -0.75 -2.84 -0.13
N SER A 48 0.07 -1.80 -0.08
CA SER A 48 0.84 -1.42 1.11
C SER A 48 -0.04 -1.03 2.31
N ARG A 49 -1.16 -0.35 2.06
CA ARG A 49 -2.10 0.07 3.11
C ARG A 49 -3.01 -1.06 3.56
N ILE A 50 -3.54 -1.83 2.61
CA ILE A 50 -4.59 -2.82 2.89
C ILE A 50 -4.05 -4.25 3.10
N GLY A 51 -2.76 -4.49 2.82
CA GLY A 51 -2.22 -5.84 2.70
C GLY A 51 -2.48 -6.42 1.30
N ILE A 52 -1.46 -6.95 0.65
CA ILE A 52 -1.56 -7.46 -0.73
C ILE A 52 -2.58 -8.60 -0.85
N GLU A 53 -2.79 -9.37 0.22
CA GLU A 53 -3.76 -10.45 0.31
C GLU A 53 -5.23 -9.97 0.22
N ASN A 54 -5.49 -8.68 0.46
CA ASN A 54 -6.82 -8.08 0.38
C ASN A 54 -7.09 -7.38 -0.97
N LEU A 55 -6.08 -7.31 -1.85
CA LEU A 55 -6.15 -6.56 -3.10
C LEU A 55 -7.23 -7.08 -4.05
N GLU A 56 -7.29 -8.40 -4.25
CA GLU A 56 -8.25 -9.01 -5.18
C GLU A 56 -9.69 -8.83 -4.72
N ASP A 57 -9.96 -8.97 -3.42
CA ASP A 57 -11.31 -8.80 -2.91
C ASP A 57 -11.76 -7.34 -2.89
N LEU A 58 -10.84 -6.39 -2.63
CA LEU A 58 -11.13 -4.98 -2.83
C LEU A 58 -11.42 -4.67 -4.31
N TRP A 59 -10.66 -5.28 -5.23
CA TRP A 59 -10.92 -5.12 -6.66
C TRP A 59 -12.28 -5.67 -7.08
N LYS A 60 -12.69 -6.85 -6.58
CA LYS A 60 -14.03 -7.40 -6.86
C LYS A 60 -15.13 -6.41 -6.48
N LEU A 61 -15.00 -5.77 -5.32
CA LEU A 61 -15.94 -4.73 -4.87
C LEU A 61 -15.91 -3.50 -5.78
N LYS A 62 -14.72 -2.99 -6.13
CA LYS A 62 -14.59 -1.83 -7.03
C LYS A 62 -15.16 -2.13 -8.43
N LYS A 63 -14.92 -3.33 -8.96
CA LYS A 63 -15.46 -3.79 -10.25
C LYS A 63 -16.99 -3.81 -10.24
N ALA A 64 -17.62 -4.24 -9.15
CA ALA A 64 -19.07 -4.19 -9.01
C ALA A 64 -19.60 -2.74 -9.07
N LEU A 65 -18.94 -1.81 -8.36
CA LEU A 65 -19.29 -0.38 -8.40
C LEU A 65 -19.13 0.23 -9.81
N ILE A 66 -18.09 -0.15 -10.56
CA ILE A 66 -17.90 0.31 -11.95
C ILE A 66 -19.02 -0.21 -12.85
N LYS A 67 -19.44 -1.47 -12.69
CA LYS A 67 -20.54 -2.04 -13.48
C LYS A 67 -21.86 -1.30 -13.28
N GLU A 68 -22.12 -0.88 -12.04
CA GLU A 68 -23.33 -0.14 -11.64
C GLU A 68 -23.30 1.37 -11.99
N SER A 69 -22.15 1.92 -12.38
CA SER A 69 -22.04 3.36 -12.64
C SER A 69 -22.89 3.80 -13.85
N GLN A 70 -23.13 5.11 -14.00
CA GLN A 70 -23.87 5.65 -15.16
C GLN A 70 -23.01 5.78 -16.43
N SER A 71 -21.77 5.30 -16.42
CA SER A 71 -20.86 5.37 -17.58
C SER A 71 -21.28 4.42 -18.72
N SER A 72 -20.80 4.68 -19.94
CA SER A 72 -21.06 3.79 -21.08
C SER A 72 -20.45 2.40 -20.88
N LYS A 73 -21.01 1.40 -21.55
CA LYS A 73 -20.56 0.01 -21.46
C LYS A 73 -19.11 -0.15 -21.94
N GLU A 74 -18.74 0.57 -22.99
CA GLU A 74 -17.40 0.58 -23.58
C GLU A 74 -16.38 1.14 -22.60
N PHE A 75 -16.69 2.26 -21.96
CA PHE A 75 -15.82 2.87 -20.96
C PHE A 75 -15.60 1.95 -19.76
N LYS A 76 -16.68 1.36 -19.23
CA LYS A 76 -16.61 0.39 -18.12
C LYS A 76 -15.74 -0.81 -18.47
N SER A 77 -15.92 -1.37 -19.67
CA SER A 77 -15.16 -2.53 -20.14
C SER A 77 -13.66 -2.20 -20.22
N ALA A 78 -13.31 -1.08 -20.82
CA ALA A 78 -11.92 -0.64 -20.95
C ALA A 78 -11.27 -0.34 -19.59
N GLU A 79 -12.00 0.25 -18.65
CA GLU A 79 -11.51 0.50 -17.29
C GLU A 79 -11.24 -0.82 -16.54
N ILE A 80 -12.19 -1.75 -16.58
CA ILE A 80 -12.08 -3.07 -15.94
C ILE A 80 -10.90 -3.86 -16.51
N GLU A 81 -10.79 -3.95 -17.83
CA GLU A 81 -9.71 -4.71 -18.49
C GLU A 81 -8.33 -4.14 -18.14
N ARG A 82 -8.18 -2.81 -18.20
CA ARG A 82 -6.93 -2.13 -17.83
C ARG A 82 -6.54 -2.42 -16.38
N ALA A 83 -7.51 -2.30 -15.47
CA ALA A 83 -7.29 -2.55 -14.06
C ALA A 83 -6.91 -4.01 -13.78
N GLU A 84 -7.61 -4.98 -14.38
CA GLU A 84 -7.32 -6.40 -14.23
C GLU A 84 -5.93 -6.76 -14.74
N ASN A 85 -5.54 -6.22 -15.90
CA ASN A 85 -4.19 -6.43 -16.42
C ASN A 85 -3.12 -5.86 -15.48
N ASN A 86 -3.34 -4.66 -14.93
CA ASN A 86 -2.40 -4.06 -14.00
C ASN A 86 -2.31 -4.82 -12.67
N ILE A 87 -3.45 -5.28 -12.12
CA ILE A 87 -3.49 -6.08 -10.90
C ILE A 87 -2.75 -7.40 -11.12
N ARG A 88 -3.10 -8.13 -12.18
CA ARG A 88 -2.46 -9.41 -12.54
C ARG A 88 -0.95 -9.26 -12.67
N LYS A 89 -0.47 -8.26 -13.43
CA LYS A 89 0.96 -7.99 -13.58
C LYS A 89 1.61 -7.64 -12.24
N THR A 90 0.96 -6.83 -11.40
CA THR A 90 1.48 -6.46 -10.09
C THR A 90 1.61 -7.68 -9.16
N LEU A 91 0.62 -8.58 -9.17
CA LEU A 91 0.67 -9.82 -8.38
C LEU A 91 1.76 -10.78 -8.88
N GLN A 92 1.96 -10.86 -10.20
CA GLN A 92 3.03 -11.66 -10.81
C GLN A 92 4.43 -11.12 -10.49
N GLU A 93 4.60 -9.79 -10.53
CA GLU A 93 5.87 -9.11 -10.23
C GLU A 93 6.26 -9.20 -8.76
N ARG A 94 5.31 -9.48 -7.86
CA ARG A 94 5.50 -9.53 -6.40
C ARG A 94 6.35 -8.36 -5.88
N PRO A 95 5.99 -7.10 -6.20
CA PRO A 95 6.82 -5.97 -5.84
C PRO A 95 6.85 -5.79 -4.31
N PRO A 96 7.90 -5.14 -3.79
CA PRO A 96 7.94 -4.72 -2.40
C PRO A 96 6.76 -3.79 -2.07
N VAL A 97 5.95 -4.19 -1.08
CA VAL A 97 4.77 -3.44 -0.63
C VAL A 97 4.70 -3.25 0.88
N SER A 98 5.58 -3.91 1.63
CA SER A 98 5.68 -3.82 3.08
C SER A 98 7.11 -3.49 3.52
N LEU A 99 7.26 -3.04 4.77
CA LEU A 99 8.58 -2.80 5.36
C LEU A 99 9.47 -4.05 5.36
N LYS A 100 8.87 -5.25 5.38
CA LYS A 100 9.60 -6.52 5.35
C LYS A 100 10.19 -6.83 3.98
N ASP A 101 9.65 -6.22 2.93
CA ASP A 101 10.12 -6.43 1.56
C ASP A 101 11.25 -5.47 1.17
N LEU A 102 11.56 -4.49 2.03
CA LEU A 102 12.67 -3.57 1.81
C LEU A 102 14.01 -4.33 1.85
N ALA A 103 14.90 -3.99 0.92
CA ALA A 103 16.27 -4.51 0.87
C ALA A 103 17.16 -4.00 2.02
N VAL A 104 16.64 -3.11 2.86
CA VAL A 104 17.28 -2.59 4.07
C VAL A 104 16.35 -2.74 5.26
N ASN A 105 16.92 -2.88 6.44
CA ASN A 105 16.19 -2.92 7.69
C ASN A 105 16.79 -1.93 8.71
N GLY A 106 16.24 -1.91 9.92
CA GLY A 106 16.70 -1.01 10.98
C GLY A 106 18.18 -1.18 11.34
N LYS A 107 18.71 -2.42 11.31
CA LYS A 107 20.13 -2.68 11.62
C LYS A 107 21.05 -2.02 10.60
N ASP A 108 20.67 -2.06 9.32
CA ASP A 108 21.46 -1.40 8.27
C ASP A 108 21.51 0.12 8.46
N LEU A 109 20.41 0.72 8.94
CA LEU A 109 20.35 2.15 9.25
C LEU A 109 21.13 2.52 10.51
N ILE A 110 21.16 1.65 11.53
CA ILE A 110 22.00 1.85 12.72
C ILE A 110 23.48 1.96 12.34
N VAL A 111 23.96 1.12 11.41
CA VAL A 111 25.34 1.21 10.89
C VAL A 111 25.62 2.55 10.20
N LEU A 112 24.60 3.23 9.67
CA LEU A 112 24.71 4.58 9.10
C LEU A 112 24.61 5.70 10.14
N GLY A 113 24.51 5.37 11.44
CA GLY A 113 24.42 6.35 12.53
C GLY A 113 22.99 6.78 12.88
N TYR A 114 21.96 6.09 12.39
CA TYR A 114 20.59 6.34 12.85
C TYR A 114 20.36 5.75 14.23
N SER A 115 19.76 6.53 15.14
CA SER A 115 19.33 6.04 16.44
C SER A 115 18.01 5.25 16.35
N GLU A 116 17.87 4.28 17.24
CA GLU A 116 16.62 3.54 17.40
C GLU A 116 15.47 4.44 17.85
N GLY A 117 14.24 4.02 17.55
CA GLY A 117 13.01 4.70 17.97
C GLY A 117 12.16 5.24 16.83
N LYS A 118 11.31 6.22 17.12
CA LYS A 118 10.26 6.71 16.19
C LYS A 118 10.81 7.19 14.84
N LYS A 119 12.00 7.81 14.83
CA LYS A 119 12.67 8.30 13.62
C LYS A 119 13.07 7.17 12.67
N MET A 120 13.52 6.02 13.20
CA MET A 120 13.84 4.82 12.42
C MET A 120 12.64 4.35 11.58
N GLY A 121 11.48 4.24 12.23
CA GLY A 121 10.25 3.84 11.58
C GLY A 121 9.76 4.86 10.53
N GLN A 122 10.05 6.14 10.70
CA GLN A 122 9.73 7.19 9.72
C GLN A 122 10.59 7.04 8.46
N ILE A 123 11.91 6.88 8.61
CA ILE A 123 12.82 6.69 7.47
C ILE A 123 12.50 5.41 6.70
N LEU A 124 12.24 4.30 7.39
CA LEU A 124 11.83 3.06 6.72
C LEU A 124 10.52 3.22 5.93
N LYS A 125 9.56 4.02 6.43
CA LYS A 125 8.33 4.35 5.70
C LYS A 125 8.59 5.24 4.49
N GLU A 126 9.52 6.18 4.58
CA GLU A 126 9.92 7.01 3.44
C GLU A 126 10.60 6.18 2.35
N LEU A 127 11.50 5.27 2.74
CA LEU A 127 12.12 4.32 1.82
C LEU A 127 11.08 3.40 1.16
N LEU A 128 10.11 2.90 1.93
CA LEU A 128 9.00 2.14 1.36
C LEU A 128 8.21 2.98 0.36
N ASN A 129 7.89 4.23 0.68
CA ASN A 129 7.20 5.12 -0.26
C ASN A 129 7.99 5.28 -1.56
N LEU A 130 9.30 5.53 -1.50
CA LEU A 130 10.18 5.61 -2.67
C LEU A 130 10.11 4.34 -3.53
N VAL A 131 10.21 3.17 -2.88
CA VAL A 131 10.17 1.85 -3.52
C VAL A 131 8.79 1.55 -4.12
N LEU A 132 7.70 1.97 -3.46
CA LEU A 132 6.35 1.87 -4.02
C LEU A 132 6.21 2.67 -5.30
N GLU A 133 6.92 3.80 -5.46
CA GLU A 133 6.93 4.56 -6.71
C GLU A 133 7.80 3.88 -7.78
N LYS A 134 9.02 3.49 -7.39
CA LYS A 134 10.00 2.86 -8.28
C LYS A 134 10.56 1.58 -7.66
N PRO A 135 9.94 0.40 -7.91
CA PRO A 135 10.36 -0.87 -7.29
C PRO A 135 11.81 -1.25 -7.55
N ALA A 136 12.36 -0.85 -8.70
CA ALA A 136 13.75 -1.10 -9.08
C ALA A 136 14.77 -0.44 -8.13
N LEU A 137 14.36 0.57 -7.35
CA LEU A 137 15.21 1.20 -6.34
C LEU A 137 15.36 0.36 -5.07
N ASN A 138 14.64 -0.76 -4.93
CA ASN A 138 14.74 -1.65 -3.77
C ASN A 138 16.03 -2.48 -3.79
N GLN A 139 17.16 -1.79 -3.77
CA GLN A 139 18.50 -2.36 -3.72
C GLN A 139 19.21 -1.75 -2.53
N LYS A 140 19.87 -2.61 -1.74
CA LYS A 140 20.50 -2.21 -0.48
C LYS A 140 21.38 -0.96 -0.65
N LYS A 141 22.29 -0.96 -1.63
CA LYS A 141 23.19 0.18 -1.91
C LYS A 141 22.42 1.47 -2.21
N ILE A 142 21.40 1.42 -3.06
CA ILE A 142 20.59 2.58 -3.45
C ILE A 142 19.87 3.17 -2.24
N LEU A 143 19.18 2.32 -1.46
CA LEU A 143 18.41 2.77 -0.30
C LEU A 143 19.28 3.33 0.82
N LEU A 144 20.47 2.75 1.05
CA LEU A 144 21.42 3.25 2.04
C LEU A 144 22.02 4.60 1.63
N THR A 145 22.34 4.79 0.35
CA THR A 145 22.78 6.09 -0.17
C THR A 145 21.69 7.15 0.04
N TRP A 146 20.45 6.84 -0.35
CA TRP A 146 19.32 7.74 -0.17
C TRP A 146 19.09 8.10 1.31
N ALA A 147 19.17 7.11 2.20
CA ALA A 147 19.05 7.35 3.64
C ALA A 147 20.17 8.28 4.13
N ARG A 148 21.42 8.02 3.76
CA ARG A 148 22.57 8.86 4.16
C ARG A 148 22.40 10.33 3.77
N GLU A 149 21.91 10.62 2.56
CA GLU A 149 21.65 11.99 2.10
C GLU A 149 20.55 12.72 2.90
N LYS A 150 19.59 11.96 3.43
CA LYS A 150 18.51 12.49 4.29
C LYS A 150 18.89 12.58 5.75
N SER A 151 20.01 11.99 6.17
CA SER A 151 20.45 12.02 7.56
C SER A 151 20.70 13.47 8.01
N PRO A 152 20.12 13.92 9.14
CA PRO A 152 20.36 15.26 9.66
C PRO A 152 21.83 15.49 10.05
N TYR A 153 22.63 14.43 10.18
CA TYR A 153 24.06 14.51 10.50
C TYR A 153 24.96 14.76 9.28
N ASN A 154 24.43 14.66 8.05
CA ASN A 154 25.18 14.89 6.81
C ASN A 154 24.86 16.22 6.13
N ARG A 155 23.97 17.05 6.69
CA ARG A 155 23.83 18.45 6.28
C ARG A 155 24.91 19.27 6.97
N GLN A 156 26.15 19.16 6.52
CA GLN A 156 27.12 20.22 6.80
C GLN A 156 26.65 21.48 6.06
N PRO A 157 26.55 22.64 6.73
CA PRO A 157 26.47 23.90 6.02
C PRO A 157 27.81 24.09 5.30
N GLY A 158 27.77 24.17 3.97
CA GLY A 158 28.86 24.75 3.21
C GLY A 158 28.96 26.25 3.46
#